data_AF-A0AAU7AQR9-F1
#
_entry.id   AF-A0AAU7AQR9-F1
#
_cell.length_a   1.000
_cell.length_b   1.000
_cell.length_c   1.000
_cell.angle_alpha   90.00
_cell.angle_beta   90.00
_cell.angle_gamma   90.00
#
_symmetry.space_group_name_H-M   'P 1'
#
loop_
_entity.id
_entity.type
_entity.pdbx_description
1 polymer ?
#
loop_
_entity_poly.entity_id
_entity_poly.type
_entity_poly.pdbx_seq_one_letter_code
_entity_poly.pdbx_strand_id
1 'polypeptide(L)'
;MSERPSVVRSYSRVFRPDRRIYAIDGRTLPIPGGVPLRWLGTATLVLIAGLLLAAVKPLVVITLAAVAGGMVWRLGRPRQAMQVAGGVALLGFVGGLMLRSLDWPLRLIVIPAVVATAATQLAPDGRAAHRFVGSWLRTQVAGRRRLGQPLAAAGEQGTAGGELRVAHDSHGPVLRRARIHGPATVTLSAPVFARRRWRRRSITPLHSAIRGGVMLDRVELSDGERLEVRP
;
A
#
# COMPACT_ATOMS: atom_id res chain seq x y z
N MET A 1 -23.31 -22.83 -31.26
CA MET A 1 -22.49 -22.13 -30.23
C MET A 1 -22.16 -23.13 -29.15
N SER A 2 -20.95 -23.69 -29.20
CA SER A 2 -20.53 -24.77 -28.31
C SER A 2 -19.78 -24.17 -27.13
N GLU A 3 -20.43 -24.05 -25.98
CA GLU A 3 -19.78 -23.66 -24.73
C GLU A 3 -18.79 -24.76 -24.32
N ARG A 4 -17.49 -24.52 -24.54
CA ARG A 4 -16.46 -25.40 -24.01
C ARG A 4 -16.35 -25.12 -22.52
N PRO A 5 -16.50 -26.13 -21.63
CA PRO A 5 -16.33 -25.94 -20.20
C PRO A 5 -14.92 -25.42 -19.94
N SER A 6 -14.80 -24.23 -19.36
CA SER A 6 -13.50 -23.65 -19.01
C SER A 6 -12.89 -24.48 -17.88
N VAL A 7 -11.99 -25.40 -18.24
CA VAL A 7 -11.23 -26.20 -17.28
C VAL A 7 -10.40 -25.24 -16.42
N VAL A 8 -10.78 -25.08 -15.15
CA VAL A 8 -10.06 -24.28 -14.16
C VAL A 8 -8.72 -24.97 -13.89
N ARG A 9 -7.69 -24.60 -14.66
CA ARG A 9 -6.36 -25.24 -14.65
C ARG A 9 -5.57 -25.07 -13.34
N SER A 10 -5.99 -24.24 -12.39
CA SER A 10 -5.43 -24.32 -11.04
C SER A 10 -6.33 -23.70 -9.97
N TYR A 11 -6.64 -24.49 -8.93
CA TYR A 11 -7.26 -24.02 -7.69
C TYR A 11 -6.38 -23.03 -6.91
N SER A 12 -5.06 -23.04 -7.17
CA SER A 12 -4.09 -22.13 -6.54
C SER A 12 -4.24 -20.66 -6.97
N ARG A 13 -4.99 -20.37 -8.04
CA ARG A 13 -5.30 -18.99 -8.45
C ARG A 13 -6.42 -18.35 -7.63
N VAL A 14 -7.35 -19.17 -7.14
CA VAL A 14 -8.50 -18.71 -6.34
C VAL A 14 -8.18 -18.82 -4.85
N PHE A 15 -7.49 -19.88 -4.44
CA PHE A 15 -7.10 -20.12 -3.05
C PHE A 15 -5.61 -19.85 -2.88
N ARG A 16 -5.26 -18.77 -2.17
CA ARG A 16 -3.91 -18.60 -1.66
C ARG A 16 -3.69 -19.62 -0.53
N PRO A 17 -2.75 -20.57 -0.66
CA PRO A 17 -2.45 -21.49 0.42
C PRO A 17 -1.90 -20.68 1.59
N ASP A 18 -2.65 -20.65 2.68
CA ASP A 18 -2.18 -20.07 3.94
C ASP A 18 -1.45 -21.16 4.71
N ARG A 19 -0.27 -20.85 5.25
CA ARG A 19 0.49 -21.82 6.05
C ARG A 19 -0.17 -21.91 7.43
N ARG A 20 -0.58 -23.10 7.85
CA ARG A 20 -1.35 -23.33 9.09
C ARG A 20 -0.74 -24.45 9.94
N ILE A 21 -0.90 -24.32 11.25
CA ILE A 21 -0.55 -25.35 12.24
C ILE A 21 -1.84 -26.09 12.59
N TYR A 22 -1.85 -27.41 12.41
CA TYR A 22 -3.01 -28.26 12.74
C TYR A 22 -2.80 -29.07 14.02
N ALA A 23 -1.54 -29.34 14.38
CA ALA A 23 -1.17 -30.12 15.56
C ALA A 23 0.12 -29.58 16.17
N ILE A 24 0.27 -29.76 17.48
CA ILE A 24 1.49 -29.50 18.25
C ILE A 24 1.83 -30.81 18.97
N ASP A 25 3.06 -31.29 18.80
CA ASP A 25 3.55 -32.56 19.39
C ASP A 25 2.60 -33.75 19.12
N GLY A 26 2.07 -33.84 17.90
CA GLY A 26 1.15 -34.90 17.47
C GLY A 26 -0.28 -34.76 17.99
N ARG A 27 -0.59 -33.79 18.86
CA ARG A 27 -1.96 -33.50 19.33
C ARG A 27 -2.62 -32.46 18.43
N THR A 28 -3.79 -32.80 17.89
CA THR A 28 -4.58 -31.88 17.07
C THR A 28 -5.05 -30.69 17.90
N LEU A 29 -4.97 -29.50 17.32
CA LEU A 29 -5.49 -28.29 17.96
C LEU A 29 -7.03 -28.33 17.96
N PRO A 30 -7.70 -27.85 19.02
CA PRO A 30 -9.16 -27.80 19.10
C PRO A 30 -9.78 -26.72 18.19
N ILE A 31 -9.06 -26.27 17.17
CA ILE A 31 -9.46 -25.20 16.26
C ILE A 31 -9.69 -25.82 14.88
N PRO A 32 -10.93 -25.93 14.41
CA PRO A 32 -11.21 -26.51 13.10
C PRO A 32 -10.53 -25.66 12.01
N GLY A 33 -9.75 -26.33 11.15
CA GLY A 33 -9.01 -25.68 10.07
C GLY A 33 -7.66 -25.08 10.47
N GLY A 34 -7.17 -25.32 11.69
CA GLY A 34 -5.82 -24.97 12.13
C GLY A 34 -5.56 -23.46 12.28
N VAL A 35 -4.42 -23.13 12.88
CA VAL A 35 -4.02 -21.74 13.18
C VAL A 35 -3.12 -21.20 12.06
N PRO A 36 -3.48 -20.09 11.38
CA PRO A 36 -2.62 -19.46 10.39
C PRO A 36 -1.32 -18.94 10.99
N LEU A 37 -0.18 -19.20 10.34
CA LEU A 37 1.13 -18.67 10.78
C LEU A 37 1.15 -17.14 10.81
N ARG A 38 0.40 -16.49 9.92
CA ARG A 38 0.26 -15.02 9.91
C ARG A 38 -0.48 -14.49 11.13
N TRP A 39 -1.52 -15.20 11.55
CA TRP A 39 -2.24 -14.89 12.78
C TRP A 39 -1.29 -15.02 13.97
N LEU A 40 -0.55 -16.13 14.05
CA LEU A 40 0.41 -16.37 15.13
C LEU A 40 1.49 -15.28 15.16
N GLY A 41 2.11 -14.97 14.03
CA GLY A 41 3.13 -13.90 13.95
C GLY A 41 2.59 -12.54 14.35
N THR A 42 1.34 -12.22 14.00
CA THR A 42 0.69 -10.97 14.42
C THR A 42 0.40 -10.96 15.92
N ALA A 43 -0.13 -12.06 16.47
CA ALA A 43 -0.38 -12.20 17.90
C ALA A 43 0.93 -12.05 18.70
N THR A 44 2.00 -12.74 18.28
CA THR A 44 3.32 -12.62 18.91
C THR A 44 3.85 -11.20 18.88
N LEU A 45 3.72 -10.49 17.75
CA LEU A 45 4.19 -9.11 17.63
C LEU A 45 3.40 -8.18 18.56
N VAL A 46 2.07 -8.33 18.62
CA VAL A 46 1.21 -7.54 19.52
C VAL A 46 1.52 -7.83 20.99
N LEU A 47 1.76 -9.09 21.34
CA LEU A 47 2.17 -9.49 22.68
C LEU A 47 3.50 -8.83 23.06
N ILE A 48 4.52 -8.91 22.20
CA ILE A 48 5.82 -8.27 22.44
C ILE A 48 5.64 -6.75 22.60
N ALA A 49 4.86 -6.11 21.72
CA ALA A 49 4.58 -4.69 21.82
C ALA A 49 3.87 -4.33 23.14
N GLY A 50 2.90 -5.13 23.58
CA GLY A 50 2.20 -4.95 24.85
C GLY A 50 3.11 -5.14 26.07
N LEU A 51 3.99 -6.14 26.04
CA LEU A 51 5.00 -6.35 27.08
C LEU A 51 5.99 -5.18 27.17
N LEU A 52 6.48 -4.72 26.01
CA LEU A 52 7.33 -3.53 25.94
C LEU A 52 6.59 -2.31 26.49
N LEU A 53 5.35 -2.06 26.06
CA LEU A 53 4.56 -0.91 26.52
C LEU A 53 4.26 -0.97 28.03
N ALA A 54 4.02 -2.16 28.59
CA ALA A 54 3.84 -2.33 30.03
C ALA A 54 5.15 -2.05 30.81
N ALA A 55 6.29 -2.47 30.26
CA ALA A 55 7.63 -2.28 30.82
C ALA A 55 8.23 -0.89 30.55
N VAL A 56 7.62 -0.11 29.65
CA VAL A 56 8.11 1.20 29.23
C VAL A 56 8.14 2.13 30.44
N LYS A 57 9.36 2.56 30.77
CA LYS A 57 9.61 3.62 31.74
C LYS A 57 9.20 4.96 31.08
N PRO A 58 8.76 5.96 31.87
CA PRO A 58 8.42 7.29 31.33
C PRO A 58 9.53 7.87 30.43
N LEU A 59 10.80 7.59 30.77
CA LEU A 59 11.96 7.98 29.98
C LEU A 59 11.94 7.44 28.54
N VAL A 60 11.46 6.22 28.33
CA VAL A 60 11.35 5.59 27.00
C VAL A 60 10.24 6.26 26.17
N VAL A 61 9.13 6.63 26.80
CA VAL A 61 8.06 7.40 26.14
C VAL A 61 8.58 8.76 25.69
N ILE A 62 9.30 9.46 26.56
CA ILE A 62 9.85 10.78 26.27
C ILE A 62 10.89 10.71 25.14
N THR A 63 11.78 9.71 25.15
CA THR A 63 12.76 9.52 24.07
C THR A 63 12.11 9.18 22.74
N LEU A 64 11.12 8.30 22.71
CA LEU A 64 10.35 8.01 21.48
C LEU A 64 9.62 9.25 20.96
N ALA A 65 8.99 10.03 21.84
CA ALA A 65 8.35 11.28 21.49
C ALA A 65 9.34 12.31 20.91
N ALA A 66 10.52 12.44 21.53
CA ALA A 66 11.58 13.33 21.08
C ALA A 66 12.14 12.90 19.72
N VAL A 67 12.35 11.60 19.48
CA VAL A 67 12.82 11.08 18.19
C VAL A 67 11.77 11.32 17.10
N ALA A 68 10.50 11.01 17.36
CA ALA A 68 9.41 11.21 16.40
C ALA A 68 9.22 12.70 16.07
N GLY A 69 9.24 13.57 17.09
CA GLY A 69 9.23 15.02 16.91
C GLY A 69 10.43 15.52 16.12
N GLY A 70 11.64 15.07 16.47
CA GLY A 70 12.88 15.45 15.80
C GLY A 70 12.91 15.06 14.31
N MET A 71 12.39 13.88 13.96
CA MET A 71 12.24 13.46 12.56
C MET A 71 11.34 14.42 11.77
N VAL A 72 10.21 14.84 12.34
CA VAL A 72 9.28 15.78 11.69
C VAL A 72 9.86 17.20 11.67
N TRP A 73 10.61 17.57 12.71
CA TRP A 73 11.30 18.86 12.77
C TRP A 73 12.31 19.00 11.63
N ARG A 74 13.09 17.95 11.35
CA ARG A 74 14.05 17.91 10.23
C ARG A 74 13.40 18.14 8.86
N LEU A 75 12.09 17.92 8.73
CA LEU A 75 11.33 18.22 7.51
C LEU A 75 10.86 19.68 7.42
N GLY A 76 11.33 20.57 8.30
CA GLY A 76 10.99 21.99 8.30
C GLY A 76 9.58 22.30 8.83
N ARG A 77 9.00 21.40 9.63
CA ARG A 77 7.61 21.53 10.12
C ARG A 77 7.52 21.54 11.66
N PRO A 78 7.98 22.60 12.33
CA PRO A 78 8.12 22.61 13.80
C PRO A 78 6.78 22.48 14.54
N ARG A 79 5.69 23.08 14.03
CA ARG A 79 4.35 22.92 14.62
C ARG A 79 3.86 21.47 14.55
N GLN A 80 4.09 20.78 13.42
CA GLN A 80 3.74 19.36 13.28
C GLN A 80 4.65 18.47 14.13
N ALA A 81 5.92 18.85 14.30
CA ALA A 81 6.86 18.13 15.16
C ALA A 81 6.38 18.10 16.61
N MET A 82 5.93 19.24 17.16
CA MET A 82 5.36 19.30 18.51
C MET A 82 4.08 18.48 18.63
N GLN A 83 3.19 18.54 17.64
CA GLN A 83 1.97 17.72 17.62
C GLN A 83 2.28 16.22 17.59
N VAL A 84 3.25 15.80 16.79
CA VAL A 84 3.67 14.39 16.70
C VAL A 84 4.34 13.94 17.98
N ALA A 85 5.26 14.72 18.54
CA ALA A 85 5.91 14.42 19.81
C ALA A 85 4.87 14.30 20.95
N GLY A 86 3.99 15.29 21.07
CA GLY A 86 2.92 15.30 22.07
C GLY A 86 1.96 14.14 21.89
N GLY A 87 1.56 13.82 20.65
CA GLY A 87 0.72 12.67 20.34
C GLY A 87 1.36 11.34 20.72
N VAL A 88 2.65 11.13 20.39
CA VAL A 88 3.39 9.93 20.78
C VAL A 88 3.53 9.82 22.29
N ALA A 89 3.84 10.92 22.98
CA ALA A 89 3.95 10.93 24.42
C ALA A 89 2.61 10.60 25.10
N LEU A 90 1.53 11.24 24.67
CA LEU A 90 0.19 11.03 25.20
C LEU A 90 -0.28 9.59 24.96
N LEU A 91 -0.14 9.08 23.73
CA LEU A 91 -0.53 7.71 23.40
C LEU A 91 0.29 6.68 24.17
N GLY A 92 1.60 6.89 24.29
CA GLY A 92 2.47 6.00 25.07
C GLY A 92 2.10 6.00 26.55
N PHE A 93 1.83 7.17 27.13
CA PHE A 93 1.46 7.30 28.53
C PHE A 93 0.08 6.71 28.84
N VAL A 94 -0.95 7.14 28.12
CA VAL A 94 -2.33 6.66 28.30
C VAL A 94 -2.43 5.18 27.97
N GLY A 95 -1.80 4.74 26.88
CA GLY A 95 -1.75 3.32 26.49
C GLY A 95 -1.06 2.46 27.54
N GLY A 96 0.07 2.93 28.09
CA GLY A 96 0.76 2.24 29.19
C GLY A 96 -0.08 2.18 30.47
N LEU A 97 -0.77 3.26 30.82
CA LEU A 97 -1.65 3.31 31.99
C LEU A 97 -2.83 2.33 31.85
N MET A 98 -3.51 2.36 30.70
CA MET A 98 -4.62 1.43 30.40
C MET A 98 -4.14 -0.03 30.38
N LEU A 99 -2.99 -0.32 29.77
CA LEU A 99 -2.45 -1.69 29.79
C LEU A 99 -2.06 -2.16 31.20
N ARG A 100 -1.65 -1.24 32.09
CA ARG A 100 -1.33 -1.59 33.47
C ARG A 100 -2.57 -1.85 34.31
N SER A 101 -3.71 -1.21 34.01
CA SER A 101 -4.97 -1.45 34.71
C SER A 101 -5.69 -2.72 34.26
N LEU A 102 -5.28 -3.33 33.14
CA LEU A 102 -5.83 -4.61 32.69
C LEU A 102 -5.16 -5.79 33.41
N ASP A 103 -5.98 -6.77 33.77
CA ASP A 103 -5.50 -8.06 34.28
C ASP A 103 -4.59 -8.75 33.27
N TRP A 104 -3.65 -9.54 33.80
CA TRP A 104 -2.67 -10.24 32.98
C TRP A 104 -3.27 -11.14 31.89
N PRO A 105 -4.41 -11.85 32.05
CA PRO A 105 -4.97 -12.69 30.99
C PRO A 105 -5.51 -11.83 29.84
N LEU A 106 -6.19 -10.73 30.17
CA LEU A 106 -6.73 -9.80 29.17
C LEU A 106 -5.60 -9.18 28.35
N ARG A 107 -4.55 -8.72 29.04
CA ARG A 107 -3.41 -8.06 28.40
C ARG A 107 -2.57 -9.00 27.55
N LEU A 108 -2.25 -10.20 28.05
CA LEU A 108 -1.24 -11.07 27.44
C LEU A 108 -1.84 -12.12 26.49
N ILE A 109 -3.14 -12.42 26.62
CA ILE A 109 -3.79 -13.45 25.81
C ILE A 109 -4.87 -12.84 24.95
N VAL A 110 -5.85 -12.17 25.57
CA VAL A 110 -7.07 -11.71 24.87
C VAL A 110 -6.74 -10.60 23.87
N ILE A 111 -6.04 -9.55 24.29
CA ILE A 111 -5.69 -8.44 23.39
C ILE A 111 -4.89 -8.91 22.17
N PRO A 112 -3.76 -9.64 22.32
CA PRO A 112 -3.02 -10.16 21.17
C PRO A 112 -3.86 -11.03 20.24
N ALA A 113 -4.71 -11.91 20.79
CA ALA A 113 -5.59 -12.76 20.01
C ALA A 113 -6.64 -11.96 19.23
N VAL A 114 -7.29 -10.98 19.87
CA VAL A 114 -8.28 -10.11 19.23
C VAL A 114 -7.64 -9.28 18.13
N VAL A 115 -6.49 -8.65 18.40
CA VAL A 115 -5.79 -7.83 17.40
C VAL A 115 -5.31 -8.69 16.23
N ALA A 116 -4.77 -9.88 16.48
CA ALA A 116 -4.37 -10.80 15.41
C ALA A 116 -5.56 -11.26 14.57
N THR A 117 -6.70 -11.52 15.21
CA THR A 117 -7.94 -11.90 14.54
C THR A 117 -8.43 -10.74 13.67
N ALA A 118 -8.51 -9.54 14.22
CA ALA A 118 -8.88 -8.34 13.48
C ALA A 118 -7.92 -8.09 12.30
N ALA A 119 -6.61 -8.16 12.51
CA ALA A 119 -5.62 -7.92 11.46
C ALA A 119 -5.65 -8.94 10.31
N THR A 120 -6.12 -10.16 10.58
CA THR A 120 -6.16 -11.24 9.58
C THR A 120 -7.54 -11.40 8.94
N GLN A 121 -8.62 -11.07 9.65
CA GLN A 121 -9.99 -11.20 9.17
C GLN A 121 -10.57 -9.89 8.62
N LEU A 122 -10.15 -8.72 9.12
CA LEU A 122 -10.57 -7.45 8.56
C LEU A 122 -9.89 -7.28 7.20
N ALA A 123 -10.70 -7.40 6.15
CA ALA A 123 -10.30 -7.15 4.78
C ALA A 123 -11.02 -5.90 4.24
N PRO A 124 -10.64 -4.68 4.70
CA PRO A 124 -11.20 -3.46 4.12
C PRO A 124 -10.94 -3.47 2.61
N ASP A 125 -12.01 -3.30 1.82
CA ASP A 125 -12.00 -3.37 0.36
C ASP A 125 -11.48 -4.70 -0.23
N GLY A 126 -11.61 -5.80 0.51
CA GLY A 126 -11.08 -7.11 0.11
C GLY A 126 -9.55 -7.21 0.15
N ARG A 127 -8.88 -6.22 0.76
CA ARG A 127 -7.41 -6.18 0.88
C ARG A 127 -7.00 -6.58 2.30
N ALA A 128 -5.87 -7.27 2.42
CA ALA A 128 -5.32 -7.56 3.74
C ALA A 128 -5.03 -6.25 4.52
N ALA A 129 -5.42 -6.20 5.80
CA ALA A 129 -5.37 -4.99 6.63
C ALA A 129 -4.02 -4.27 6.60
N HIS A 130 -2.90 -5.00 6.68
CA HIS A 130 -1.55 -4.41 6.63
C HIS A 130 -1.26 -3.67 5.30
N ARG A 131 -1.79 -4.15 4.18
CA ARG A 131 -1.66 -3.46 2.87
C ARG A 131 -2.52 -2.22 2.82
N PHE A 132 -3.74 -2.31 3.35
CA PHE A 132 -4.63 -1.17 3.47
C PHE A 132 -3.98 -0.07 4.32
N VAL A 133 -3.55 -0.40 5.54
CA VAL A 133 -2.86 0.53 6.46
C VAL A 133 -1.60 1.10 5.82
N GLY A 134 -0.77 0.27 5.16
CA GLY A 134 0.40 0.75 4.44
C GLY A 134 0.06 1.73 3.31
N SER A 135 -0.99 1.46 2.53
CA SER A 135 -1.45 2.38 1.50
C SER A 135 -2.03 3.67 2.07
N TRP A 136 -2.81 3.57 3.15
CA TRP A 136 -3.40 4.71 3.86
C TRP A 136 -2.32 5.60 4.47
N LEU A 137 -1.35 5.04 5.20
CA LEU A 137 -0.21 5.78 5.74
C LEU A 137 0.59 6.46 4.63
N ARG A 138 0.84 5.77 3.52
CA ARG A 138 1.49 6.39 2.35
C ARG A 138 0.67 7.56 1.81
N THR A 139 -0.66 7.48 1.77
CA THR A 139 -1.49 8.63 1.33
C THR A 139 -1.46 9.80 2.30
N GLN A 140 -1.32 9.55 3.60
CA GLN A 140 -1.14 10.64 4.57
C GLN A 140 0.27 11.26 4.49
N VAL A 141 1.30 10.43 4.33
CA VAL A 141 2.72 10.85 4.32
C VAL A 141 3.15 11.48 3.00
N ALA A 142 2.67 10.97 1.86
CA ALA A 142 3.02 11.49 0.53
C ALA A 142 2.59 12.95 0.31
N GLY A 143 1.94 13.56 1.31
CA GLY A 143 1.27 14.83 1.18
C GLY A 143 0.05 14.63 0.30
N ARG A 144 -1.12 15.02 0.80
CA ARG A 144 -2.24 15.25 -0.11
C ARG A 144 -1.75 16.26 -1.13
N ARG A 145 -1.47 15.85 -2.38
CA ARG A 145 -1.63 16.77 -3.50
C ARG A 145 -3.06 17.23 -3.39
N ARG A 146 -3.23 18.47 -2.95
CA ARG A 146 -4.54 19.03 -2.64
C ARG A 146 -5.35 18.94 -3.93
N LEU A 147 -6.41 18.14 -3.91
CA LEU A 147 -7.56 18.40 -4.78
C LEU A 147 -7.97 19.84 -4.48
N GLY A 148 -7.71 20.75 -5.42
CA GLY A 148 -7.83 22.20 -5.21
C GLY A 148 -6.53 23.01 -5.28
N GLN A 149 -5.37 22.40 -5.59
CA GLN A 149 -4.30 23.20 -6.20
C GLN A 149 -4.82 23.73 -7.55
N PRO A 150 -4.70 25.04 -7.82
CA PRO A 150 -5.15 25.61 -9.09
C PRO A 150 -4.46 24.83 -10.21
N LEU A 151 -5.23 24.42 -11.23
CA LEU A 151 -4.62 24.03 -12.49
C LEU A 151 -3.70 25.18 -12.90
N ALA A 152 -2.48 24.85 -13.34
CA ALA A 152 -1.58 25.82 -13.94
C ALA A 152 -2.39 26.67 -14.93
N ALA A 153 -2.26 28.00 -14.83
CA ALA A 153 -3.04 28.89 -15.68
C ALA A 153 -2.77 28.56 -17.15
N ALA A 154 -3.74 28.77 -18.04
CA ALA A 154 -3.57 28.47 -19.46
C ALA A 154 -2.31 29.16 -19.99
N GLY A 155 -1.29 28.37 -20.38
CA GLY A 155 0.02 28.85 -20.84
C GLY A 155 1.19 28.58 -19.87
N GLU A 156 0.94 28.24 -18.60
CA GLU A 156 1.98 27.79 -17.69
C GLU A 156 2.36 26.32 -17.95
N GLN A 157 3.65 26.07 -18.21
CA GLN A 157 4.19 24.73 -18.33
C GLN A 157 4.26 24.06 -16.96
N GLY A 158 3.16 23.43 -16.54
CA GLY A 158 3.13 22.57 -15.36
C GLY A 158 3.84 21.25 -15.64
N THR A 159 4.93 20.95 -14.93
CA THR A 159 5.40 19.58 -14.81
C THR A 159 4.40 18.82 -13.92
N ALA A 160 3.42 18.17 -14.54
CA ALA A 160 2.60 17.18 -13.87
C ALA A 160 3.47 15.94 -13.61
N GLY A 161 4.40 16.05 -12.66
CA GLY A 161 5.21 14.95 -12.14
C GLY A 161 4.32 14.03 -11.31
N GLY A 162 3.28 13.45 -11.90
CA GLY A 162 2.56 12.33 -11.31
C GLY A 162 3.43 11.11 -11.50
N GLU A 163 4.16 10.70 -10.46
CA GLU A 163 4.67 9.34 -10.41
C GLU A 163 3.43 8.42 -10.37
N LEU A 164 3.01 7.93 -11.54
CA LEU A 164 1.90 7.00 -11.65
C LEU A 164 2.39 5.68 -11.06
N ARG A 165 2.31 5.56 -9.73
CA ARG A 165 2.76 4.38 -9.02
C ARG A 165 1.83 3.22 -9.36
N VAL A 166 2.30 2.39 -10.27
CA VAL A 166 1.70 1.10 -10.60
C VAL A 166 1.82 0.22 -9.36
N ALA A 167 0.69 -0.12 -8.74
CA ALA A 167 0.67 -1.20 -7.77
C ALA A 167 1.13 -2.45 -8.52
N HIS A 168 2.28 -3.01 -8.14
CA HIS A 168 2.75 -4.27 -8.69
C HIS A 168 1.68 -5.34 -8.43
N ASP A 169 0.91 -5.69 -9.44
CA ASP A 169 0.35 -7.01 -9.52
C ASP A 169 1.51 -7.99 -9.81
N SER A 170 1.31 -9.27 -9.50
CA SER A 170 2.32 -10.31 -9.74
C SER A 170 2.55 -10.61 -11.23
N HIS A 171 1.93 -9.82 -12.11
CA HIS A 171 2.13 -9.81 -13.54
C HIS A 171 2.97 -8.56 -13.81
N GLY A 172 4.00 -8.65 -14.66
CA GLY A 172 4.90 -7.51 -14.93
C GLY A 172 4.13 -6.22 -15.31
N PRO A 173 4.80 -5.06 -15.35
CA PRO A 173 4.15 -3.76 -15.48
C PRO A 173 3.15 -3.71 -16.67
N VAL A 174 1.86 -3.81 -16.38
CA VAL A 174 0.79 -3.70 -17.39
C VAL A 174 0.45 -2.22 -17.58
N LEU A 175 0.55 -1.73 -18.81
CA LEU A 175 0.11 -0.38 -19.17
C LEU A 175 -1.40 -0.27 -18.98
N ARG A 176 -1.90 0.52 -18.01
CA ARG A 176 -3.34 0.79 -17.92
C ARG A 176 -3.81 1.73 -19.01
N ARG A 177 -5.05 1.55 -19.46
CA ARG A 177 -5.67 2.40 -20.47
C ARG A 177 -5.66 3.86 -20.00
N ALA A 178 -4.99 4.73 -20.74
CA ALA A 178 -4.90 6.16 -20.45
C ALA A 178 -5.10 6.98 -21.73
N ARG A 179 -5.59 8.23 -21.58
CA ARG A 179 -5.73 9.19 -22.68
C ARG A 179 -5.05 10.50 -22.27
N ILE A 180 -4.05 10.90 -23.05
CA ILE A 180 -3.29 12.14 -22.83
C ILE A 180 -3.52 13.04 -24.04
N HIS A 181 -3.81 14.31 -23.79
CA HIS A 181 -4.05 15.32 -24.83
C HIS A 181 -2.86 16.28 -24.85
N GLY A 182 -2.39 16.65 -26.05
CA GLY A 182 -1.34 17.66 -26.19
C GLY A 182 -1.86 19.09 -25.92
N PRO A 183 -0.95 20.07 -25.74
CA PRO A 183 0.51 19.94 -25.84
C PRO A 183 1.12 19.27 -24.58
N ALA A 184 1.87 18.18 -24.77
CA ALA A 184 2.46 17.43 -23.66
C ALA A 184 3.66 16.58 -24.09
N THR A 185 4.66 16.46 -23.22
CA THR A 185 5.78 15.52 -23.39
C THR A 185 5.59 14.36 -22.42
N VAL A 186 5.47 13.14 -22.97
CA VAL A 186 5.28 11.92 -22.20
C VAL A 186 6.57 11.10 -22.23
N THR A 187 7.23 10.97 -21.08
CA THR A 187 8.40 10.08 -20.91
C THR A 187 7.94 8.76 -20.32
N LEU A 188 8.38 7.66 -20.90
CA LEU A 188 7.99 6.31 -20.53
C LEU A 188 9.17 5.64 -19.82
N SER A 189 8.90 4.96 -18.71
CA SER A 189 9.92 4.27 -17.92
C SER A 189 10.45 2.99 -18.58
N ALA A 190 9.80 2.52 -19.64
CA ALA A 190 10.19 1.38 -20.44
C ALA A 190 9.87 1.66 -21.91
N PRO A 191 10.64 1.12 -22.87
CA PRO A 191 10.38 1.29 -24.28
C PRO A 191 9.04 0.68 -24.68
N VAL A 192 8.27 1.41 -25.49
CA VAL A 192 6.95 0.96 -25.97
C VAL A 192 6.84 1.16 -27.48
N PHE A 193 5.93 0.40 -28.11
CA PHE A 193 5.62 0.59 -29.52
C PHE A 193 4.55 1.66 -29.68
N ALA A 194 4.89 2.73 -30.39
CA ALA A 194 3.95 3.76 -30.80
C ALA A 194 3.50 3.53 -32.24
N ARG A 195 2.19 3.60 -32.46
CA ARG A 195 1.57 3.65 -33.79
C ARG A 195 0.88 4.99 -33.97
N ARG A 196 1.22 5.71 -35.04
CA ARG A 196 0.57 6.97 -35.41
C ARG A 196 -0.53 6.69 -36.44
N ARG A 197 -1.74 7.19 -36.17
CA ARG A 197 -2.85 7.23 -37.14
C ARG A 197 -3.47 8.62 -37.06
N TRP A 198 -3.15 9.48 -38.03
CA TRP A 198 -3.58 10.90 -38.01
C TRP A 198 -3.19 11.60 -36.69
N ARG A 199 -4.02 12.50 -36.15
CA ARG A 199 -3.86 13.19 -34.86
C ARG A 199 -3.95 12.27 -33.62
N ARG A 200 -3.95 10.94 -33.79
CA ARG A 200 -4.01 9.95 -32.71
C ARG A 200 -2.75 9.08 -32.70
N ARG A 201 -2.08 9.03 -31.56
CA ARG A 201 -1.00 8.08 -31.28
C ARG A 201 -1.53 7.01 -30.33
N SER A 202 -1.26 5.74 -30.62
CA SER A 202 -1.57 4.64 -29.71
C SER A 202 -0.29 3.94 -29.29
N ILE A 203 -0.14 3.71 -27.99
CA ILE A 203 0.98 2.98 -27.41
C ILE A 203 0.52 1.58 -27.02
N THR A 204 1.36 0.58 -27.31
CA THR A 204 1.16 -0.83 -26.94
C THR A 204 2.47 -1.37 -26.36
N PRO A 205 2.43 -2.22 -25.32
CA PRO A 205 3.64 -2.79 -24.71
C PRO A 205 4.37 -3.74 -25.67
N LEU A 206 5.68 -3.90 -25.47
CA LEU A 206 6.59 -4.66 -26.35
C LEU A 206 6.10 -6.08 -26.66
N HIS A 207 5.50 -6.77 -25.68
CA HIS A 207 4.99 -8.13 -25.82
C HIS A 207 3.76 -8.25 -26.74
N SER A 208 3.15 -7.14 -27.13
CA SER A 208 1.95 -7.07 -27.98
C SER A 208 2.22 -6.40 -29.34
N ALA A 209 3.51 -6.24 -29.69
CA ALA A 209 3.93 -5.51 -30.89
C ALA A 209 3.31 -6.10 -32.17
N ILE A 210 2.42 -5.33 -32.79
CA ILE A 210 1.93 -5.58 -34.14
C ILE A 210 2.93 -4.90 -35.11
N ARG A 211 3.35 -5.60 -36.17
CA ARG A 211 4.32 -5.12 -37.17
C ARG A 211 4.03 -3.65 -37.59
N GLY A 212 5.07 -2.81 -37.59
CA GLY A 212 5.03 -1.43 -38.12
C GLY A 212 4.99 -0.27 -37.11
N GLY A 213 5.37 -0.49 -35.86
CA GLY A 213 5.51 0.58 -34.85
C GLY A 213 6.96 1.05 -34.68
N VAL A 214 7.13 2.28 -34.17
CA VAL A 214 8.44 2.82 -33.76
C VAL A 214 8.57 2.64 -32.25
N MET A 215 9.74 2.17 -31.80
CA MET A 215 10.06 2.10 -30.38
C MET A 215 10.42 3.49 -29.88
N LEU A 216 9.66 4.00 -28.91
CA LEU A 216 9.87 5.33 -28.34
C LEU A 216 9.90 5.24 -26.82
N ASP A 217 10.84 5.95 -26.23
CA ASP A 217 10.95 6.25 -24.80
C ASP A 217 10.31 7.60 -24.45
N ARG A 218 10.22 8.51 -25.43
CA ARG A 218 9.63 9.84 -25.32
C ARG A 218 8.65 10.13 -26.46
N VAL A 219 7.48 10.63 -26.11
CA VAL A 219 6.43 11.03 -27.07
C VAL A 219 6.05 12.48 -26.84
N GLU A 220 6.38 13.33 -27.81
CA GLU A 220 5.95 14.74 -27.84
C GLU A 220 4.61 14.85 -28.58
N LEU A 221 3.62 15.43 -27.92
CA LEU A 221 2.26 15.65 -28.44
C LEU A 221 2.09 17.14 -28.71
N SER A 222 1.75 17.49 -29.95
CA SER A 222 1.37 18.86 -30.33
C SER A 222 -0.07 19.18 -29.91
N ASP A 223 -0.46 20.45 -29.98
CA ASP A 223 -1.84 20.85 -29.72
C ASP A 223 -2.84 20.10 -30.62
N GLY A 224 -3.91 19.59 -30.02
CA GLY A 224 -4.90 18.75 -30.68
C GLY A 224 -4.48 17.30 -30.96
N GLU A 225 -3.25 16.87 -30.66
CA GLU A 225 -2.85 15.46 -30.70
C GLU A 225 -3.33 14.69 -29.46
N ARG A 226 -3.67 13.42 -29.64
CA ARG A 226 -4.14 12.54 -28.55
C ARG A 226 -3.34 11.24 -28.49
N LEU A 227 -2.86 10.89 -27.31
CA LEU A 227 -2.18 9.63 -27.01
C LEU A 227 -3.12 8.69 -26.26
N GLU A 228 -3.43 7.54 -26.84
CA GLU A 228 -4.17 6.47 -26.15
C GLU A 228 -3.20 5.35 -25.78
N VAL A 229 -3.02 5.13 -24.48
CA VAL A 229 -2.32 3.95 -23.96
C VAL A 229 -3.30 2.79 -23.97
N ARG A 230 -2.93 1.67 -24.61
CA ARG A 230 -3.72 0.44 -24.63
C ARG A 230 -2.97 -0.65 -23.83
N PRO A 231 -3.64 -1.32 -22.87
CA PRO A 231 -3.09 -2.50 -22.20
C PRO A 231 -2.81 -3.64 -23.16
#